data_AF-J3YTR2-F1
#
_entry.id   AF-J3YTR2-F1
#
_cell.length_a   1.000
_cell.length_b   1.000
_cell.length_c   1.000
_cell.angle_alpha   90.00
_cell.angle_beta   90.00
_cell.angle_gamma   90.00
#
_symmetry.space_group_name_H-M   'P 1'
#
loop_
_entity.id
_entity.type
_entity.pdbx_description
1 polymer ?
#
loop_
_entity_poly.entity_id
_entity_poly.type
_entity_poly.pdbx_seq_one_letter_code
_entity_poly.pdbx_strand_id
1 'polypeptide(L)' 'MNPILPKHWKELTYRFQYKNSQFKVVIKQDHFLIKTINNSHTQELIISDQKHLIDNELKRFEIKYD' A
#
# COMPACT_ATOMS: atom_id res chain seq x y z
N MET A 1 5.92 9.37 1.04
CA MET A 1 4.92 9.71 2.07
C MET A 1 5.08 8.67 3.15
N ASN A 2 5.55 9.04 4.34
CA ASN A 2 5.84 8.10 5.43
C ASN A 2 4.63 8.05 6.37
N PRO A 3 3.81 7.01 6.35
CA PRO A 3 2.64 6.93 7.22
C PRO A 3 3.08 6.64 8.66
N ILE A 4 3.05 7.65 9.53
CA ILE A 4 3.22 7.48 10.97
C ILE A 4 1.90 6.99 11.56
N LEU A 5 1.87 5.74 12.03
CA LEU A 5 0.70 5.15 12.67
C LEU A 5 0.66 5.56 14.16
N PRO A 6 -0.39 6.21 14.67
CA PRO A 6 -0.53 6.46 16.10
C PRO A 6 -0.56 5.14 16.88
N LYS A 7 0.12 5.04 18.04
CA LYS A 7 0.28 3.80 18.84
C LYS A 7 -1.03 3.05 19.17
N HIS A 8 -2.18 3.73 19.12
CA HIS A 8 -3.50 3.15 19.43
C HIS A 8 -4.22 2.56 18.22
N TRP A 9 -3.70 2.73 17.00
CA TRP A 9 -4.33 2.23 15.79
C TRP A 9 -3.80 0.83 15.48
N LYS A 10 -4.70 -0.15 15.44
CA LYS A 10 -4.37 -1.53 15.03
C LYS A 10 -4.24 -1.65 13.51
N GLU A 11 -4.97 -0.83 12.77
CA GLU A 11 -5.04 -0.86 11.31
C GLU A 11 -5.44 0.51 10.76
N LEU A 12 -4.83 0.92 9.65
CA LEU A 12 -5.28 2.05 8.82
C LEU A 12 -5.52 1.56 7.40
N THR A 13 -6.77 1.65 6.93
CA THR A 13 -7.11 1.34 5.55
C THR A 13 -7.42 2.62 4.79
N TYR A 14 -6.77 2.84 3.65
CA TYR A 14 -7.10 3.94 2.74
C TYR A 14 -7.13 3.47 1.28
N ARG A 15 -7.75 4.28 0.43
CA ARG A 15 -7.86 4.05 -1.01
C ARG A 15 -7.38 5.29 -1.74
N PHE A 16 -6.69 5.09 -2.85
CA PHE A 16 -6.28 6.18 -3.73
C PHE A 16 -6.36 5.75 -5.19
N GLN A 17 -6.38 6.73 -6.09
CA GLN A 17 -6.37 6.50 -7.53
C GLN A 17 -5.09 7.07 -8.12
N TYR A 18 -4.45 6.32 -9.01
CA TYR A 18 -3.23 6.71 -9.70
C TYR A 18 -3.22 6.10 -11.10
N LYS A 19 -2.99 6.92 -12.14
CA LYS A 19 -2.98 6.49 -13.55
C LYS A 19 -4.17 5.60 -13.94
N ASN A 20 -5.38 6.03 -13.57
CA ASN A 20 -6.65 5.28 -13.78
C ASN A 20 -6.75 3.91 -13.08
N SER A 21 -5.78 3.55 -12.24
CA SER A 21 -5.88 2.40 -11.35
C SER A 21 -6.24 2.84 -9.94
N GLN A 22 -7.18 2.13 -9.32
CA GLN A 22 -7.54 2.34 -7.93
C GLN A 22 -6.83 1.31 -7.05
N PHE A 23 -6.32 1.77 -5.91
CA PHE A 23 -5.57 0.95 -4.97
C PHE A 23 -6.26 0.93 -3.62
N LYS A 24 -6.12 -0.19 -2.93
CA LYS A 24 -6.44 -0.33 -1.51
C LYS A 24 -5.16 -0.61 -0.75
N VAL A 25 -4.87 0.21 0.25
CA VAL A 25 -3.75 0.02 1.17
C VAL A 25 -4.28 -0.25 2.56
N VAL A 26 -3.71 -1.25 3.23
CA VAL A 26 -4.00 -1.61 4.61
C VAL A 26 -2.69 -1.60 5.39
N ILE A 27 -2.51 -0.62 6.26
CA ILE A 27 -1.33 -0.47 7.10
C ILE A 27 -1.61 -1.09 8.47
N LYS A 28 -0.72 -1.98 8.91
CA LYS A 28 -0.67 -2.55 10.26
C LYS A 28 0.62 -2.13 10.96
N GLN A 29 0.85 -2.59 12.18
CA GLN A 29 1.99 -2.16 13.00
C GLN A 29 3.35 -2.69 12.51
N ASP A 30 3.42 -3.72 11.69
CA ASP A 30 4.68 -4.34 11.26
C ASP A 30 4.80 -4.37 9.73
N HIS A 31 3.67 -4.29 9.04
CA HIS A 31 3.60 -4.38 7.59
C HIS A 31 2.43 -3.58 7.06
N PHE A 32 2.48 -3.28 5.77
CA PHE A 32 1.30 -2.86 5.02
C PHE A 32 1.06 -3.79 3.84
N LEU A 33 -0.19 -3.77 3.39
CA LEU A 33 -0.70 -4.56 2.29
C LEU A 33 -1.21 -3.60 1.22
N ILE A 34 -0.89 -3.85 -0.04
CA ILE A 34 -1.40 -3.08 -1.16
C ILE A 34 -1.87 -4.02 -2.28
N LYS A 35 -2.97 -3.65 -2.92
CA LYS A 35 -3.43 -4.25 -4.18
C LYS A 35 -4.24 -3.25 -4.98
N THR A 36 -4.38 -3.51 -6.27
CA THR A 36 -5.36 -2.83 -7.11
C THR A 36 -6.78 -3.31 -6.80
N ILE A 37 -7.78 -2.47 -7.08
CA ILE A 37 -9.21 -2.79 -6.97
C ILE A 37 -9.93 -2.41 -8.27
N ASN A 38 -11.06 -3.06 -8.58
CA ASN A 38 -11.92 -2.78 -9.74
C ASN A 38 -11.26 -2.94 -11.12
N ASN A 39 -10.81 -4.15 -11.50
CA ASN A 39 -10.20 -4.45 -12.80
C ASN A 39 -9.09 -3.46 -13.24
N SER A 40 -8.47 -2.83 -12.24
CA SER A 40 -7.41 -1.84 -12.46
C SER A 40 -6.17 -2.52 -13.01
N HIS A 41 -5.52 -1.85 -13.96
CA HIS A 41 -4.32 -2.36 -14.61
C HIS A 41 -3.16 -2.42 -13.61
N THR A 42 -2.26 -3.37 -13.82
CA THR A 42 -0.99 -3.46 -13.08
C THR A 42 -0.22 -2.15 -13.24
N GLN A 43 0.25 -1.58 -12.13
CA GLN A 43 1.05 -0.35 -12.15
C GLN A 43 2.35 -0.53 -11.37
N GLU A 44 3.39 0.18 -11.82
CA GLU A 44 4.63 0.32 -11.08
C GLU A 44 4.47 1.41 -10.00
N LEU A 45 4.72 1.04 -8.75
CA LEU A 45 4.78 1.96 -7.60
C LEU A 45 6.14 1.86 -6.94
N ILE A 46 6.64 2.98 -6.42
CA ILE A 46 7.86 3.01 -5.61
C ILE A 46 7.48 2.84 -4.15
N ILE A 47 8.00 1.79 -3.52
CA ILE A 47 7.79 1.45 -2.12
C ILE A 47 9.19 1.20 -1.52
N SER A 48 9.52 1.88 -0.43
CA SER A 48 10.83 1.74 0.25
C SER A 48 12.02 1.86 -0.73
N ASP A 49 11.97 2.87 -1.60
CA ASP A 49 12.96 3.16 -2.66
C ASP A 49 13.13 2.07 -3.73
N GLN A 50 12.27 1.06 -3.73
CA GLN A 50 12.25 0.00 -4.74
C GLN A 50 10.99 0.08 -5.60
N LYS A 51 11.13 -0.26 -6.89
CA LYS A 51 10.01 -0.33 -7.83
C LYS A 51 9.31 -1.68 -7.71
N HIS A 52 8.00 -1.65 -7.52
CA HIS A 52 7.17 -2.84 -7.44
C HIS A 52 5.99 -2.74 -8.39
N LEU A 53 5.76 -3.81 -9.15
CA LEU A 53 4.53 -3.97 -9.93
C LEU A 53 3.42 -4.40 -8.98
N ILE A 54 2.36 -3.59 -8.88
CA ILE A 54 1.19 -3.86 -8.06
C ILE A 54 0.01 -4.18 -8.98
N ASP A 55 -0.56 -5.36 -8.78
CA ASP A 55 -1.71 -5.91 -9.48
C ASP A 55 -2.83 -6.20 -8.46
N ASN A 56 -3.79 -7.05 -8.83
CA ASN A 56 -4.91 -7.43 -7.95
C ASN A 56 -4.48 -8.42 -6.84
N GLU A 57 -3.27 -8.96 -6.90
CA GLU A 57 -2.74 -9.79 -5.83
C GLU A 57 -2.32 -8.93 -4.63
N LEU A 58 -2.57 -9.45 -3.44
CA LEU A 58 -2.25 -8.77 -2.19
C LEU A 58 -0.73 -8.84 -1.95
N LYS A 59 -0.05 -7.71 -2.06
CA LYS A 59 1.40 -7.62 -1.78
C LYS A 59 1.66 -7.07 -0.39
N ARG A 60 2.51 -7.77 0.37
CA ARG A 60 2.92 -7.40 1.73
C ARG A 60 4.30 -6.76 1.71
N PHE A 61 4.44 -5.67 2.45
CA PHE A 61 5.67 -4.92 2.62
C PHE A 61 5.89 -4.63 4.10
N GLU A 62 7.13 -4.79 4.58
CA GLU A 62 7.50 -4.43 5.95
C GLU A 62 7.60 -2.91 6.10
N ILE A 63 7.15 -2.39 7.23
CA ILE A 63 7.26 -0.97 7.56
C ILE A 63 8.56 -0.77 8.33
N LYS A 64 9.49 -0.01 7.76
CA LYS A 64 10.64 0.50 8.51
C LYS A 64 10.19 1.74 9.27
N TYR A 65 10.28 1.67 10.59
CA TYR A 65 10.16 2.84 11.45
C TYR A 65 11.49 3.60 11.41
N ASP A 66 11.44 4.89 11.10
CA ASP A 66 12.55 5.84 11.30
C ASP A 66 12.58 6.27 12.78
#